data_AF-A0A6I3GD95-F1
#
_entry.id   AF-A0A6I3GD95-F1
#
_cell.length_a   1.000
_cell.length_b   1.000
_cell.length_c   1.000
_cell.angle_alpha   90.00
_cell.angle_beta   90.00
_cell.angle_gamma   90.00
#
_symmetry.space_group_name_H-M   'P 1'
#
loop_
_entity.id
_entity.type
_entity.pdbx_description
1 polymer ?
#
loop_
_entity_poly.entity_id
_entity_poly.type
_entity_poly.pdbx_seq_one_letter_code
_entity_poly.pdbx_strand_id
1 'polypeptide(L)'
;MKFAIAFANTGPFINPDKAVAMAQAAEAAGFESLWTVEHVVVPADYQSPYPYSDTGKMPGGDDSPIPDPLIWLTYIAAATKEINLATGILI
;
A
#
# COMPACT_ATOMS: atom_id res chain seq x y z
N MET A 1 -17.06 -15.45 -4.59
CA MET A 1 -16.63 -14.04 -4.74
C MET A 1 -15.27 -13.93 -4.08
N LYS A 2 -14.34 -13.17 -4.64
CA LYS A 2 -12.99 -13.00 -4.09
C LYS A 2 -12.78 -11.56 -3.63
N PHE A 3 -12.02 -11.38 -2.56
CA PHE A 3 -11.81 -10.09 -1.89
C PHE A 3 -10.33 -9.78 -1.77
N ALA A 4 -9.97 -8.50 -1.82
CA ALA A 4 -8.59 -8.02 -1.74
C ALA A 4 -8.48 -6.82 -0.79
N ILE A 5 -7.27 -6.59 -0.27
CA ILE A 5 -6.94 -5.43 0.54
C ILE A 5 -6.10 -4.46 -0.29
N ALA A 6 -6.61 -3.24 -0.50
CA ALA A 6 -5.89 -2.15 -1.16
C ALA A 6 -5.10 -1.30 -0.16
N PHE A 7 -4.08 -0.60 -0.65
CA PHE A 7 -3.20 0.29 0.14
C PHE A 7 -2.45 -0.44 1.28
N ALA A 8 -2.09 -1.69 1.04
CA ALA A 8 -1.55 -2.61 2.05
C ALA A 8 -0.22 -2.14 2.67
N ASN A 9 0.55 -1.29 2.00
CA ASN A 9 1.84 -0.76 2.45
C ASN A 9 1.76 0.65 3.08
N THR A 10 0.57 1.15 3.40
CA THR A 10 0.41 2.52 3.95
C THR A 10 -0.01 2.52 5.43
N GLY A 11 0.03 3.70 6.05
CA GLY A 11 -0.43 3.89 7.42
C GLY A 11 0.33 3.01 8.42
N PRO A 12 -0.35 2.22 9.27
CA PRO A 12 0.33 1.35 10.25
C PRO A 12 1.23 0.28 9.62
N PHE A 13 0.99 -0.09 8.36
CA PHE A 13 1.64 -1.21 7.69
C PHE A 13 2.95 -0.81 6.99
N ILE A 14 3.41 0.43 7.21
CA ILE A 14 4.81 0.81 6.97
C ILE A 14 5.75 0.13 7.97
N ASN A 15 5.22 -0.28 9.14
CA ASN A 15 5.97 -1.03 10.13
C ASN A 15 6.01 -2.52 9.73
N PRO A 16 7.20 -3.14 9.61
CA PRO A 16 7.35 -4.51 9.13
C PRO A 16 6.54 -5.55 9.92
N ASP A 17 6.56 -5.48 11.26
CA ASP A 17 5.88 -6.46 12.11
C ASP A 17 4.34 -6.37 11.95
N LYS A 18 3.82 -5.13 11.86
CA LYS A 18 2.39 -4.91 11.62
C LYS A 18 1.97 -5.34 10.21
N ALA A 19 2.84 -5.14 9.22
CA ALA A 19 2.60 -5.56 7.85
C ALA A 19 2.50 -7.09 7.75
N VAL A 20 3.43 -7.81 8.38
CA VAL A 20 3.42 -9.28 8.46
C VAL A 20 2.17 -9.79 9.17
N ALA A 21 1.84 -9.21 10.33
CA ALA A 21 0.66 -9.61 11.08
C ALA A 21 -0.63 -9.42 10.27
N MET A 22 -0.76 -8.30 9.53
CA MET A 22 -1.89 -8.05 8.65
C MET A 22 -1.94 -9.04 7.48
N ALA A 23 -0.80 -9.29 6.82
CA ALA A 23 -0.74 -10.17 5.67
C ALA A 23 -1.11 -11.62 6.01
N GLN A 24 -0.59 -12.14 7.13
CA GLN A 24 -0.93 -13.48 7.62
C GLN A 24 -2.39 -13.58 8.06
N ALA A 25 -2.92 -12.54 8.70
CA ALA A 25 -4.33 -12.50 9.07
C ALA A 25 -5.24 -12.47 7.83
N ALA A 26 -4.86 -11.71 6.80
CA ALA A 26 -5.60 -11.64 5.54
C ALA A 26 -5.58 -12.99 4.81
N GLU A 27 -4.42 -13.64 4.73
CA GLU A 27 -4.28 -14.98 4.15
C GLU A 27 -5.14 -16.00 4.91
N ALA A 28 -5.06 -16.04 6.25
CA ALA A 28 -5.86 -16.94 7.07
C ALA A 28 -7.38 -16.68 6.97
N ALA A 29 -7.78 -15.43 6.72
CA ALA A 29 -9.17 -15.05 6.51
C ALA A 29 -9.68 -15.33 5.08
N GLY A 30 -8.82 -15.80 4.18
CA GLY A 30 -9.18 -16.17 2.81
C GLY A 30 -9.27 -15.00 1.82
N PHE A 31 -8.57 -13.89 2.09
CA PHE A 31 -8.39 -12.84 1.09
C PHE A 31 -7.55 -13.37 -0.08
N GLU A 32 -7.92 -12.98 -1.30
CA GLU A 32 -7.21 -13.41 -2.51
C GLU A 32 -5.87 -12.70 -2.68
N SER A 33 -5.82 -11.40 -2.34
CA SER A 33 -4.64 -10.58 -2.64
C SER A 33 -4.46 -9.36 -1.75
N LEU A 34 -3.20 -8.94 -1.66
CA LEU A 34 -2.77 -7.65 -1.10
C LEU A 34 -2.25 -6.76 -2.22
N TRP A 35 -2.68 -5.50 -2.21
CA TRP A 35 -2.34 -4.52 -3.24
C TRP A 35 -1.60 -3.33 -2.62
N THR A 36 -0.37 -3.10 -3.08
CA THR A 36 0.42 -1.94 -2.68
C THR A 36 0.18 -0.76 -3.62
N VAL A 37 0.41 0.43 -3.09
CA VAL A 37 0.54 1.66 -3.88
C VAL A 37 1.99 2.14 -3.88
N GLU A 38 2.31 3.02 -4.81
CA GLU A 38 3.61 3.68 -4.91
C GLU A 38 3.38 5.17 -5.07
N HIS A 39 4.23 5.98 -4.43
CA HIS A 39 4.51 7.37 -4.79
C HIS A 39 5.96 7.65 -4.40
N VAL A 40 6.93 7.32 -5.27
CA VAL A 40 8.36 7.58 -5.01
C VAL A 40 8.64 9.08 -4.82
N VAL A 41 7.86 9.93 -5.52
CA VAL A 41 7.94 11.39 -5.43
C VAL A 41 6.54 11.96 -5.30
N VAL A 42 6.36 12.80 -4.28
CA VAL A 42 5.19 13.68 -4.17
C VAL A 42 5.68 15.12 -4.35
N PRO A 43 5.20 15.87 -5.35
CA PRO A 43 5.61 17.25 -5.53
C PRO A 43 5.22 18.11 -4.32
N ALA A 44 6.20 18.73 -3.67
CA ALA A 44 5.94 19.71 -2.61
C ALA A 44 5.28 20.96 -3.19
N ASP A 45 4.45 21.63 -2.40
CA ASP A 45 3.83 22.94 -2.70
C ASP A 45 3.17 23.07 -4.09
N TYR A 46 2.70 21.98 -4.67
CA TYR A 46 2.05 22.02 -5.97
C TYR A 46 0.78 22.89 -5.93
N GLN A 47 0.59 23.69 -6.98
CA GLN A 47 -0.53 24.65 -7.08
C GLN A 47 -1.71 24.11 -7.90
N SER A 48 -1.49 23.08 -8.72
CA SER A 48 -2.56 22.43 -9.48
C SER A 48 -3.52 21.72 -8.52
N PRO A 49 -4.85 21.88 -8.62
CA PRO A 49 -5.76 21.18 -7.72
C PRO A 49 -5.74 19.67 -7.96
N TYR A 50 -5.62 18.89 -6.89
CA TYR A 50 -5.82 17.43 -6.93
C TYR A 50 -7.31 17.12 -7.15
N PRO A 51 -7.67 16.41 -8.23
CA PRO A 51 -9.06 16.34 -8.69
C PRO A 51 -9.98 15.51 -7.79
N TYR A 52 -9.44 14.72 -6.86
CA TYR A 52 -10.19 13.79 -6.02
C TYR A 52 -10.29 14.24 -4.55
N SER A 53 -10.07 15.52 -4.27
CA SER A 53 -10.12 16.10 -2.93
C SER A 53 -10.71 17.50 -2.94
N ASP A 54 -11.65 17.79 -2.05
CA ASP A 54 -12.28 19.11 -1.91
C ASP A 54 -11.28 20.22 -1.56
N THR A 55 -10.18 19.86 -0.88
CA THR A 55 -9.11 20.81 -0.54
C THR A 55 -8.14 21.04 -1.70
N GLY A 56 -8.28 20.29 -2.80
CA GLY A 56 -7.30 20.24 -3.88
C GLY A 56 -5.96 19.63 -3.46
N LYS A 57 -5.86 19.05 -2.25
CA LYS A 57 -4.64 18.43 -1.72
C LYS A 57 -4.74 16.91 -1.67
N MET A 58 -3.65 16.24 -2.05
CA MET A 58 -3.54 14.78 -2.03
C MET A 58 -3.56 14.31 -0.57
N PRO A 59 -4.30 13.22 -0.26
CA PRO A 59 -4.28 12.63 1.07
C PRO A 59 -2.85 12.21 1.48
N GLY A 60 -2.52 12.39 2.75
CA GLY A 60 -1.25 11.95 3.32
C GLY A 60 -0.13 13.00 3.34
N GLY A 61 -0.23 14.07 2.56
CA GLY A 61 0.85 15.07 2.48
C GLY A 61 2.03 14.63 1.62
N ASP A 62 2.99 15.53 1.45
CA ASP A 62 4.22 15.32 0.65
C ASP A 62 5.32 14.58 1.43
N ASP A 63 5.15 14.40 2.73
CA ASP A 63 6.03 13.64 3.63
C ASP A 63 5.48 12.24 3.99
N SER A 64 4.41 11.81 3.32
CA SER A 64 3.78 10.51 3.59
C SER A 64 4.77 9.36 3.42
N PRO A 65 5.00 8.54 4.45
CA PRO A 65 5.90 7.40 4.35
C PRO A 65 5.24 6.28 3.54
N ILE A 66 5.58 6.17 2.26
CA ILE A 66 5.14 5.09 1.38
C ILE A 66 6.36 4.25 1.01
N PRO A 67 6.50 3.02 1.56
CA PRO A 67 7.58 2.12 1.20
C PRO A 67 7.51 1.75 -0.28
N ASP A 68 8.68 1.54 -0.89
CA ASP A 68 8.78 0.98 -2.24
C ASP A 68 7.94 -0.31 -2.33
N PRO A 69 7.02 -0.40 -3.31
CA PRO A 69 6.08 -1.51 -3.39
C PRO A 69 6.78 -2.85 -3.61
N LEU A 70 7.86 -2.89 -4.40
CA LEU A 70 8.55 -4.14 -4.71
C LEU A 70 9.32 -4.66 -3.50
N ILE A 71 9.97 -3.77 -2.74
CA ILE A 71 10.62 -4.12 -1.48
C ILE A 71 9.59 -4.62 -0.46
N TRP A 72 8.48 -3.89 -0.29
CA TRP A 72 7.44 -4.26 0.66
C TRP A 72 6.79 -5.59 0.30
N LEU A 73 6.43 -5.79 -0.98
CA LEU A 73 5.85 -7.05 -1.47
C LEU A 73 6.83 -8.21 -1.31
N THR A 74 8.12 -8.02 -1.60
CA THR A 74 9.15 -9.05 -1.40
C THR A 74 9.24 -9.47 0.07
N TYR A 75 9.19 -8.50 0.98
CA TYR A 75 9.22 -8.76 2.41
C TYR A 75 7.99 -9.58 2.86
N ILE A 76 6.79 -9.22 2.39
CA ILE A 76 5.57 -9.96 2.71
C ILE A 76 5.53 -11.34 2.05
N ALA A 77 6.03 -11.49 0.83
CA ALA A 77 6.13 -12.79 0.16
C ALA A 77 6.93 -13.81 0.98
N ALA A 78 7.95 -13.36 1.72
CA ALA A 78 8.72 -14.23 2.61
C ALA A 78 7.92 -14.70 3.84
N ALA A 79 6.89 -13.96 4.24
CA ALA A 79 6.10 -14.18 5.45
C ALA A 79 4.72 -14.84 5.22
N THR A 80 4.30 -14.98 3.96
CA THR A 80 3.04 -15.63 3.54
C THR A 80 3.32 -16.87 2.67
N LYS A 81 2.27 -17.58 2.23
CA LYS A 81 2.41 -18.84 1.45
C LYS A 81 1.59 -18.90 0.17
N GLU A 82 0.38 -18.35 0.17
CA GLU A 82 -0.62 -18.55 -0.88
C GLU A 82 -1.29 -17.25 -1.34
N ILE A 83 -1.36 -16.22 -0.49
CA ILE A 83 -1.99 -14.94 -0.84
C ILE A 83 -1.25 -14.28 -2.00
N ASN A 84 -2.00 -13.80 -3.00
CA ASN A 84 -1.40 -13.14 -4.15
C ASN A 84 -0.96 -11.72 -3.77
N LEU A 85 0.10 -11.28 -4.42
CA LEU A 85 0.75 -9.99 -4.17
C LEU A 85 0.73 -9.17 -5.46
N ALA A 86 0.25 -7.93 -5.38
CA ALA A 86 0.04 -7.10 -6.57
C ALA A 86 0.36 -5.62 -6.31
N THR A 87 0.68 -4.92 -7.39
CA THR A 87 0.76 -3.46 -7.41
C THR A 87 -0.52 -2.91 -8.05
N GLY A 88 -1.07 -1.83 -7.49
CA GLY A 88 -2.17 -1.11 -8.15
C GLY A 88 -1.69 -0.37 -9.40
N ILE A 89 -0.57 0.32 -9.26
CA ILE A 89 0.17 1.04 -10.31
C ILE A 89 1.66 0.89 -9.97
N LEU A 90 2.50 0.75 -10.99
CA LEU A 90 3.97 0.75 -10.89
C LEU A 90 4.51 1.52 -12.10
N ILE A 91 5.28 2.58 -11.85
CA ILE A 91 5.86 3.47 -12.87
C ILE A 91 7.39 3.37 -12.83
#